data_AF-A0A852JSM8-F1
#
_entry.id   AF-A0A852JSM8-F1
#
_cell.length_a   1.000
_cell.length_b   1.000
_cell.length_c   1.000
_cell.angle_alpha   90.00
_cell.angle_beta   90.00
_cell.angle_gamma   90.00
#
_symmetry.space_group_name_H-M   'P 1'
#
loop_
_entity.id
_entity.type
_entity.pdbx_description
1 polymer ?
#
loop_
_entity_poly.entity_id
_entity_poly.type
_entity_poly.pdbx_seq_one_letter_code
_entity_poly.pdbx_strand_id
1 'polypeptide(L)'
;LQECQRKLDHKLSLDSYLLKPVQRITKYQLLLKEMLKYSKNCEGAEDLQEALTSILGILKAVNDSMHQIAITGYDGNLNELGKLLMQGSFNVWTDHKKGHTKVKDLARFKPMQRHLFLHEKAVLFCKKREENGEGYEKAPSYSYKHSLNMAAVGITENVKGDAKKFEIWYNAREEVYIVQAPTPEVKATWVNEIRKVLT
;
A
#
# COMPACT_ATOMS: atom_id res chain seq x y z
N LEU A 1 24.86 -3.89 -27.31
CA LEU A 1 23.39 -3.73 -27.42
C LEU A 1 22.94 -3.26 -28.81
N GLN A 2 23.46 -2.14 -29.33
CA GLN A 2 23.11 -1.63 -30.67
C GLN A 2 23.43 -2.61 -31.81
N GLU A 3 24.53 -3.36 -31.72
CA GLU A 3 24.87 -4.37 -32.72
C GLU A 3 23.86 -5.52 -32.76
N CYS A 4 23.41 -6.00 -31.60
CA CYS A 4 22.35 -7.02 -31.51
C CYS A 4 21.03 -6.49 -32.07
N GLN A 5 20.68 -5.23 -31.79
CA GLN A 5 19.47 -4.60 -32.32
C GLN A 5 19.49 -4.54 -33.86
N ARG A 6 20.64 -4.16 -34.45
CA ARG A 6 20.81 -4.15 -35.91
C ARG A 6 20.77 -5.56 -36.50
N LYS A 7 21.42 -6.54 -35.86
CA LYS A 7 21.40 -7.96 -36.29
C LYS A 7 19.97 -8.54 -36.33
N LEU A 8 19.09 -8.09 -35.45
CA LEU A 8 17.70 -8.53 -35.35
C LEU A 8 16.71 -7.66 -36.18
N ASP A 9 17.21 -6.64 -36.89
CA ASP A 9 16.38 -5.65 -37.60
C ASP A 9 15.27 -5.02 -36.74
N HIS A 10 15.58 -4.77 -35.46
CA HIS A 10 14.62 -4.23 -34.51
C HIS A 10 14.56 -2.69 -34.56
N LYS A 11 13.36 -2.16 -34.82
CA LYS A 11 13.09 -0.70 -34.83
C LYS A 11 13.10 -0.06 -33.44
N LEU A 12 12.84 -0.82 -32.39
CA LEU A 12 12.80 -0.33 -31.01
C LEU A 12 14.04 -0.80 -30.22
N SER A 13 14.43 -0.02 -29.22
CA SER A 13 15.51 -0.38 -28.29
C SER A 13 15.13 -1.59 -27.44
N LEU A 14 16.14 -2.27 -26.87
CA LEU A 14 15.91 -3.38 -25.94
C LEU A 14 14.99 -2.98 -24.77
N ASP A 15 15.19 -1.79 -24.18
CA ASP A 15 14.38 -1.30 -23.06
C ASP A 15 12.88 -1.25 -23.40
N SER A 16 12.55 -0.90 -24.65
CA SER A 16 11.16 -0.90 -25.13
C SER A 16 10.54 -2.30 -25.15
N TYR A 17 11.34 -3.33 -25.44
CA TYR A 17 10.90 -4.73 -25.39
C TYR A 17 10.85 -5.24 -23.95
N LEU A 18 11.77 -4.83 -23.09
CA LEU A 18 11.77 -5.17 -21.66
C LEU A 18 10.58 -4.57 -20.90
N LEU A 19 9.99 -3.49 -21.39
CA LEU A 19 8.74 -2.95 -20.85
C LEU A 19 7.50 -3.77 -21.23
N LYS A 20 7.57 -4.63 -22.25
CA LYS A 20 6.39 -5.38 -22.75
C LYS A 20 5.72 -6.25 -21.69
N PRO A 21 6.43 -6.99 -20.81
CA PRO A 21 5.79 -7.77 -19.75
C PRO A 21 4.95 -6.90 -18.79
N VAL A 22 5.51 -5.77 -18.34
CA VAL A 22 4.81 -4.80 -17.46
C VAL A 22 3.58 -4.21 -18.16
N GLN A 23 3.72 -3.86 -19.44
CA GLN A 23 2.60 -3.38 -20.25
C GLN A 23 1.56 -4.47 -20.52
N ARG A 24 1.97 -5.72 -20.65
CA ARG A 24 1.07 -6.83 -21.01
C ARG A 24 0.19 -7.19 -19.83
N ILE A 25 0.75 -7.32 -18.63
CA ILE A 25 -0.02 -7.67 -17.44
C ILE A 25 -1.05 -6.59 -17.08
N THR A 26 -0.71 -5.31 -17.26
CA THR A 26 -1.61 -4.18 -17.03
C THR A 26 -2.71 -4.05 -18.09
N LYS A 27 -2.57 -4.69 -19.26
CA LYS A 27 -3.62 -4.74 -20.29
C LYS A 27 -4.68 -5.81 -20.04
N TYR A 28 -4.38 -6.91 -19.34
CA TYR A 28 -5.35 -7.99 -19.15
C TYR A 28 -6.62 -7.54 -18.42
N GLN A 29 -6.49 -6.68 -17.40
CA GLN A 29 -7.67 -6.14 -16.70
C GLN A 29 -8.56 -5.28 -17.62
N LEU A 30 -7.98 -4.52 -18.55
CA LEU A 30 -8.74 -3.72 -19.52
C LEU A 30 -9.50 -4.62 -20.50
N LEU A 31 -8.85 -5.67 -21.00
CA LEU A 31 -9.45 -6.61 -21.95
C LEU A 31 -10.57 -7.42 -21.29
N LEU A 32 -10.35 -7.93 -20.08
CA LEU A 32 -11.36 -8.68 -19.31
C LEU A 32 -12.56 -7.78 -18.97
N LYS A 33 -12.30 -6.53 -18.57
CA LYS A 33 -13.36 -5.55 -18.30
C LYS A 33 -14.20 -5.25 -19.54
N GLU A 34 -13.56 -5.09 -20.70
CA GLU A 34 -14.27 -4.86 -21.97
C GLU A 34 -15.07 -6.10 -22.40
N MET A 35 -14.51 -7.30 -22.24
CA MET A 35 -15.23 -8.55 -22.53
C MET A 35 -16.45 -8.72 -21.63
N LEU A 36 -16.31 -8.50 -20.33
CA LEU A 36 -17.40 -8.59 -19.35
C LEU A 36 -18.53 -7.59 -19.64
N LYS A 37 -18.19 -6.37 -20.09
CA LYS A 37 -19.16 -5.35 -20.47
C LYS A 37 -20.14 -5.85 -21.54
N TYR A 38 -19.69 -6.68 -22.48
CA TYR A 38 -20.51 -7.24 -23.55
C TYR A 38 -21.06 -8.65 -23.25
N SER A 39 -20.64 -9.26 -22.14
CA SER A 39 -20.98 -10.66 -21.81
C SER A 39 -21.85 -10.80 -20.56
N LYS A 40 -22.47 -9.73 -20.06
CA LYS A 40 -23.20 -9.72 -18.77
C LYS A 40 -24.31 -10.77 -18.63
N ASN A 41 -24.94 -11.14 -19.74
CA ASN A 41 -26.05 -12.10 -19.78
C ASN A 41 -25.62 -13.44 -20.42
N CYS A 42 -24.33 -13.65 -20.64
CA CYS A 42 -23.80 -14.87 -21.22
C CYS A 42 -23.47 -15.89 -20.14
N GLU A 43 -23.54 -17.17 -20.49
CA GLU A 43 -22.94 -18.24 -19.69
C GLU A 43 -21.42 -17.96 -19.54
N GLY A 44 -20.90 -18.03 -18.31
CA GLY A 44 -19.50 -17.69 -18.00
C GLY A 44 -19.23 -16.22 -17.63
N ALA A 45 -20.25 -15.37 -17.49
CA ALA A 45 -20.09 -13.99 -17.02
C ALA A 45 -19.47 -13.92 -15.60
N GLU A 46 -19.83 -14.87 -14.74
CA GLU A 46 -19.29 -14.99 -13.37
C GLU A 46 -17.79 -15.32 -13.40
N ASP A 47 -17.38 -16.30 -14.21
CA ASP A 47 -15.96 -16.65 -14.39
C ASP A 47 -15.14 -15.47 -14.93
N LEU A 48 -15.70 -14.69 -15.86
CA LEU A 48 -15.06 -13.47 -16.37
C LEU A 48 -14.89 -12.41 -15.27
N GLN A 49 -15.89 -12.26 -14.40
CA GLN A 49 -15.83 -11.35 -13.26
C GLN A 49 -14.82 -11.81 -12.21
N GLU A 50 -14.71 -13.12 -11.97
CA GLU A 50 -13.70 -13.71 -11.08
C GLU A 50 -12.29 -13.54 -11.67
N ALA A 51 -12.10 -13.82 -12.96
CA ALA A 51 -10.84 -13.64 -13.65
C ALA A 51 -10.36 -12.18 -13.61
N LEU A 52 -11.27 -11.22 -13.83
CA LEU A 52 -10.97 -9.79 -13.70
C LEU A 52 -10.54 -9.45 -12.28
N THR A 53 -11.24 -9.96 -11.27
CA THR A 53 -10.93 -9.74 -9.85
C THR A 53 -9.54 -10.29 -9.51
N SER A 54 -9.22 -11.50 -9.98
CA SER A 54 -7.92 -12.16 -9.81
C SER A 54 -6.78 -11.36 -10.44
N ILE A 55 -6.93 -10.88 -11.69
CA ILE A 55 -5.91 -10.06 -12.35
C ILE A 55 -5.71 -8.72 -11.63
N LEU A 56 -6.78 -8.06 -11.18
CA LEU A 56 -6.68 -6.84 -10.37
C LEU A 56 -5.94 -7.12 -9.04
N GLY A 57 -6.19 -8.28 -8.43
CA GLY A 57 -5.48 -8.75 -7.24
C GLY A 57 -3.97 -8.93 -7.47
N ILE A 58 -3.58 -9.56 -8.59
CA ILE A 58 -2.16 -9.72 -8.96
C ILE A 58 -1.49 -8.36 -9.19
N LEU A 59 -2.13 -7.47 -9.94
CA LEU A 59 -1.59 -6.13 -10.20
C LEU A 59 -1.38 -5.35 -8.90
N LYS A 60 -2.35 -5.44 -7.97
CA LYS A 60 -2.22 -4.84 -6.65
C LYS A 60 -1.07 -5.45 -5.86
N ALA A 61 -0.96 -6.78 -5.80
CA ALA A 61 0.09 -7.48 -5.05
C ALA A 61 1.49 -7.14 -5.57
N VAL A 62 1.67 -7.09 -6.90
CA VAL A 62 2.95 -6.68 -7.52
C VAL A 62 3.28 -5.23 -7.17
N ASN A 63 2.32 -4.32 -7.30
CA ASN A 63 2.52 -2.92 -6.93
C ASN A 63 2.90 -2.76 -5.46
N ASP A 64 2.19 -3.46 -4.56
CA ASP A 64 2.44 -3.39 -3.12
C ASP A 64 3.82 -3.98 -2.77
N SER A 65 4.22 -5.08 -3.40
CA SER A 65 5.56 -5.67 -3.24
C SER A 65 6.67 -4.71 -3.67
N MET A 66 6.46 -3.92 -4.73
CA MET A 66 7.44 -2.90 -5.15
C MET A 66 7.66 -1.82 -4.08
N HIS A 67 6.61 -1.46 -3.34
CA HIS A 67 6.75 -0.53 -2.21
C HIS A 67 7.43 -1.20 -1.01
N GLN A 68 7.16 -2.49 -0.76
CA GLN A 68 7.74 -3.23 0.36
C GLN A 68 9.26 -3.36 0.25
N ILE A 69 9.78 -3.67 -0.95
CA ILE A 69 11.23 -3.79 -1.17
C ILE A 69 11.98 -2.46 -1.02
N ALA A 70 11.25 -1.34 -1.11
CA ALA A 70 11.80 0.00 -0.91
C ALA A 70 11.84 0.43 0.58
N ILE A 71 11.44 -0.45 1.51
CA ILE A 71 11.57 -0.21 2.95
C ILE A 71 13.04 -0.35 3.36
N THR A 72 13.54 0.63 4.10
CA THR A 72 14.90 0.71 4.62
C THR A 72 14.91 0.88 6.14
N GLY A 73 15.93 0.32 6.80
CA GLY A 73 16.14 0.47 8.24
C GLY A 73 15.19 -0.35 9.12
N TYR A 74 14.53 -1.38 8.58
CA TYR A 74 13.83 -2.38 9.37
C TYR A 74 14.83 -3.45 9.83
N ASP A 75 14.97 -3.62 11.15
CA ASP A 75 15.87 -4.60 11.75
C ASP A 75 15.10 -5.90 12.03
N GLY A 76 14.96 -6.71 10.98
CA GLY A 76 14.19 -7.96 11.01
C GLY A 76 13.85 -8.45 9.61
N ASN A 77 13.16 -9.58 9.53
CA ASN A 77 12.73 -10.17 8.26
C ASN A 77 11.27 -9.78 7.96
N LEU A 78 11.06 -8.94 6.94
CA LEU A 78 9.71 -8.52 6.54
C LEU A 78 8.79 -9.69 6.17
N ASN A 79 9.34 -10.84 5.75
CA ASN A 79 8.55 -12.03 5.42
C ASN A 79 7.91 -12.67 6.67
N GLU A 80 8.48 -12.47 7.86
CA GLU A 80 7.93 -13.03 9.11
C GLU A 80 6.64 -12.34 9.54
N LEU A 81 6.39 -11.13 9.03
CA LEU A 81 5.17 -10.34 9.26
C LEU A 81 3.95 -10.91 8.54
N GLY A 82 4.13 -11.89 7.65
CA GLY A 82 3.08 -12.46 6.81
C GLY A 82 2.82 -11.62 5.56
N LYS A 83 1.77 -11.97 4.84
CA LYS A 83 1.40 -11.34 3.56
C LYS A 83 1.20 -9.83 3.73
N LEU A 84 1.75 -9.04 2.81
CA LEU A 84 1.40 -7.63 2.68
C LEU A 84 -0.01 -7.51 2.11
N LEU A 85 -0.94 -6.97 2.91
CA LEU A 85 -2.34 -6.84 2.56
C LEU A 85 -2.60 -5.49 1.90
N MET A 86 -2.06 -4.41 2.45
CA MET A 86 -2.29 -3.04 1.97
C MET A 86 -1.10 -2.12 2.26
N GLN A 87 -0.91 -1.11 1.41
CA GLN A 87 0.00 0.00 1.67
C GLN A 87 -0.59 1.32 1.20
N GLY A 88 -0.13 2.44 1.78
CA GLY A 88 -0.59 3.76 1.38
C GLY A 88 0.02 4.90 2.18
N SER A 89 -0.05 6.12 1.64
CA SER A 89 0.38 7.34 2.32
C SER A 89 -0.77 8.04 3.04
N PHE A 90 -0.53 8.45 4.28
CA PHE A 90 -1.53 9.06 5.16
C PHE A 90 -0.98 10.25 5.93
N ASN A 91 -1.87 11.18 6.26
CA ASN A 91 -1.66 12.08 7.39
C ASN A 91 -1.97 11.33 8.69
N VAL A 92 -1.03 11.32 9.63
CA VAL A 92 -1.17 10.62 10.91
C VAL A 92 -0.95 11.60 12.07
N TRP A 93 -1.91 11.67 12.99
CA TRP A 93 -1.77 12.34 14.28
C TRP A 93 -1.63 11.31 15.38
N THR A 94 -1.03 11.71 16.50
CA THR A 94 -0.84 10.86 17.67
C THR A 94 -1.56 11.43 18.88
N ASP A 95 -2.37 10.62 19.55
CA ASP A 95 -3.09 10.97 20.78
C ASP A 95 -2.85 9.91 21.87
N HIS A 96 -1.58 9.69 22.21
CA HIS A 96 -1.17 8.74 23.25
C HIS A 96 -1.64 9.21 24.63
N LYS A 97 -2.03 8.27 25.50
CA LYS A 97 -2.29 8.58 26.92
C LYS A 97 -1.02 9.19 27.53
N LYS A 98 -1.15 10.31 28.25
CA LYS A 98 -0.02 11.03 28.84
C LYS A 98 0.68 10.17 29.92
N GLY A 99 1.78 9.52 29.55
CA GLY A 99 2.87 9.15 30.47
C GLY A 99 3.91 10.27 30.57
N HIS A 100 4.73 10.29 31.62
CA HIS A 100 5.66 11.36 32.07
C HIS A 100 6.76 11.84 31.09
N THR A 101 6.59 11.76 29.78
CA THR A 101 7.60 12.16 28.81
C THR A 101 7.18 13.46 28.14
N LYS A 102 7.82 14.56 28.56
CA LYS A 102 7.62 15.96 28.10
C LYS A 102 7.96 16.22 26.62
N VAL A 103 7.91 15.21 25.75
CA VAL A 103 8.36 15.32 24.35
C VAL A 103 7.18 15.14 23.40
N LYS A 104 6.84 16.25 22.73
CA LYS A 104 6.04 16.42 21.49
C LYS A 104 4.54 16.72 21.63
N ASP A 105 4.22 17.92 22.10
CA ASP A 105 2.95 18.59 21.76
C ASP A 105 2.81 18.88 20.25
N LEU A 106 3.90 18.89 19.46
CA LEU A 106 3.87 19.22 18.02
C LEU A 106 3.12 18.22 17.14
N ALA A 107 3.20 16.91 17.42
CA ALA A 107 2.50 15.88 16.62
C ALA A 107 0.99 15.80 16.94
N ARG A 108 0.57 16.43 18.05
CA ARG A 108 -0.84 16.54 18.44
C ARG A 108 -1.61 17.53 17.55
N PHE A 109 -0.92 18.56 17.03
CA PHE A 109 -1.54 19.62 16.21
C PHE A 109 -1.17 19.53 14.72
N LYS A 110 0.04 19.07 14.37
CA LYS A 110 0.47 18.92 12.97
C LYS A 110 0.54 17.44 12.58
N PRO A 111 -0.17 17.00 11.52
CA PRO A 111 -0.05 15.63 11.06
C PRO A 111 1.36 15.34 10.59
N MET A 112 1.79 14.10 10.83
CA MET A 112 2.98 13.55 10.21
C MET A 112 2.59 12.77 8.95
N GLN A 113 3.34 12.95 7.88
CA GLN A 113 3.22 12.07 6.72
C GLN A 113 3.85 10.71 7.03
N ARG A 114 3.06 9.65 6.87
CA ARG A 114 3.50 8.27 7.02
C ARG A 114 2.99 7.41 5.87
N HIS A 115 3.86 6.53 5.40
CA HIS A 115 3.47 5.42 4.55
C HIS A 115 3.27 4.21 5.42
N LEU A 116 2.05 3.68 5.44
CA LEU A 116 1.69 2.51 6.25
C LEU A 116 1.76 1.26 5.38
N PHE A 117 2.21 0.15 5.99
CA PHE A 117 2.17 -1.19 5.40
C PHE A 117 1.42 -2.09 6.38
N LEU A 118 0.26 -2.61 5.96
CA LEU A 118 -0.56 -3.54 6.71
C LEU A 118 -0.17 -4.96 6.31
N HIS A 119 0.46 -5.68 7.23
CA HIS A 119 0.71 -7.11 7.14
C HIS A 119 -0.26 -7.88 8.04
N GLU A 120 -0.34 -9.19 7.84
CA GLU A 120 -1.14 -10.10 8.68
C GLU A 120 -0.78 -10.01 10.17
N LYS A 121 0.50 -9.80 10.50
CA LYS A 121 0.97 -9.79 11.89
C LYS A 121 1.38 -8.41 12.41
N ALA A 122 1.49 -7.39 11.55
CA ALA A 122 1.86 -6.05 12.00
C ALA A 122 1.41 -4.92 11.07
N VAL A 123 1.29 -3.72 11.64
CA VAL A 123 1.21 -2.46 10.87
C VAL A 123 2.54 -1.73 10.97
N LEU A 124 3.24 -1.54 9.85
CA LEU A 124 4.48 -0.77 9.80
C LEU A 124 4.19 0.69 9.49
N PHE A 125 4.88 1.58 10.20
CA PHE A 125 4.88 3.02 9.96
C PHE A 125 6.23 3.42 9.38
N CYS A 126 6.22 3.90 8.14
CA CYS A 126 7.40 4.38 7.44
C CYS A 126 7.29 5.87 7.11
N LYS A 127 8.43 6.55 6.99
CA LYS A 127 8.53 7.91 6.43
C LYS A 127 9.04 7.79 4.99
N LYS A 128 8.26 8.26 4.02
CA LYS A 128 8.70 8.40 2.63
C LYS A 128 9.90 9.37 2.60
N ARG A 129 11.00 8.95 1.97
CA ARG A 129 12.12 9.82 1.63
C ARG A 129 11.93 10.33 0.21
N GLU A 130 12.24 11.59 0.01
CA GLU A 130 12.47 12.16 -1.30
C GLU A 130 13.98 12.14 -1.49
N GLU A 131 14.48 11.25 -2.35
CA GLU A 131 15.90 11.21 -2.68
C GLU A 131 16.17 12.29 -3.72
N ASN A 132 16.69 13.43 -3.27
CA ASN A 132 17.18 14.53 -4.13
C ASN A 132 18.65 14.29 -4.54
N GLY A 133 19.03 13.04 -4.78
CA GLY A 133 20.39 12.66 -5.16
C GLY A 133 20.70 12.90 -6.64
N GLU A 134 21.98 13.10 -6.97
CA GLU A 134 22.48 13.11 -8.35
C GLU A 134 22.50 11.68 -8.91
N GLY A 135 21.32 11.20 -9.32
CA GLY A 135 21.14 9.87 -9.89
C GLY A 135 19.66 9.64 -10.16
N TYR A 136 19.32 9.14 -11.36
CA TYR A 136 17.95 9.00 -11.85
C TYR A 136 17.13 7.90 -11.14
N GLU A 137 17.40 7.55 -9.89
CA GLU A 137 16.50 6.68 -9.13
C GLU A 137 15.31 7.49 -8.59
N LYS A 138 14.30 7.64 -9.46
CA LYS A 138 13.03 8.31 -9.17
C LYS A 138 12.09 7.48 -8.26
N ALA A 139 12.53 6.31 -7.79
CA ALA A 139 11.69 5.42 -7.00
C ALA A 139 11.66 5.89 -5.53
N PRO A 140 10.49 6.00 -4.90
CA PRO A 140 10.41 6.44 -3.51
C PRO A 140 10.98 5.37 -2.57
N SER A 141 11.84 5.77 -1.64
CA SER A 141 12.30 4.91 -0.54
C SER A 141 11.53 5.20 0.75
N TYR A 142 11.38 4.20 1.62
CA TYR A 142 10.57 4.28 2.84
C TYR A 142 11.43 3.95 4.05
N SER A 143 11.72 4.92 4.91
CA SER A 143 12.41 4.62 6.16
C SER A 143 11.46 4.13 7.22
N TYR A 144 11.70 2.93 7.72
CA TYR A 144 11.04 2.39 8.90
C TYR A 144 11.13 3.38 10.08
N LYS A 145 10.04 3.45 10.86
CA LYS A 145 9.95 4.27 12.08
C LYS A 145 9.45 3.48 13.27
N HIS A 146 8.40 2.70 13.08
CA HIS A 146 7.75 1.98 14.16
C HIS A 146 6.83 0.90 13.59
N SER A 147 6.45 -0.08 14.41
CA SER A 147 5.50 -1.13 14.04
C SER A 147 4.58 -1.47 15.21
N LEU A 148 3.35 -1.83 14.89
CA LEU A 148 2.34 -2.31 15.84
C LEU A 148 2.07 -3.78 15.57
N ASN A 149 2.20 -4.63 16.58
CA ASN A 149 1.84 -6.04 16.46
C ASN A 149 0.31 -6.19 16.40
N MET A 150 -0.22 -6.90 15.40
CA MET A 150 -1.66 -7.05 15.21
C MET A 150 -2.38 -7.67 16.43
N ALA A 151 -1.69 -8.45 17.25
CA ALA A 151 -2.25 -9.06 18.46
C ALA A 151 -2.76 -8.05 19.51
N ALA A 152 -2.26 -6.81 19.49
CA ALA A 152 -2.68 -5.76 20.42
C ALA A 152 -3.19 -4.49 19.70
N VAL A 153 -3.42 -4.58 18.38
CA VAL A 153 -4.05 -3.52 17.59
C VAL A 153 -5.56 -3.57 17.75
N GLY A 154 -6.18 -2.40 17.82
CA GLY A 154 -7.60 -2.24 17.56
C GLY A 154 -7.90 -1.01 16.72
N ILE A 155 -9.16 -0.88 16.30
CA ILE A 155 -9.58 0.13 15.35
C ILE A 155 -10.81 0.92 15.84
N THR A 156 -10.87 2.20 15.48
CA THR A 156 -12.09 3.01 15.59
C THR A 156 -12.41 3.59 14.22
N GLU A 157 -13.52 3.15 13.62
CA GLU A 157 -13.85 3.52 12.24
C GLU A 157 -14.21 5.01 12.10
N ASN A 158 -14.94 5.57 13.07
CA ASN A 158 -15.52 6.91 12.92
C ASN A 158 -14.85 7.92 13.85
N VAL A 159 -14.23 8.93 13.25
CA VAL A 159 -13.64 10.08 13.93
C VAL A 159 -14.50 11.30 13.64
N LYS A 160 -14.89 12.04 14.68
CA LYS A 160 -15.76 13.21 14.55
C LYS A 160 -15.10 14.27 13.66
N GLY A 161 -15.88 14.82 12.72
CA GLY A 161 -15.47 15.96 11.90
C GLY A 161 -14.74 15.62 10.59
N ASP A 162 -14.43 14.35 10.30
CA ASP A 162 -13.87 13.95 8.99
C ASP A 162 -14.21 12.49 8.64
N ALA A 163 -15.03 12.31 7.60
CA ALA A 163 -15.43 10.98 7.13
C ALA A 163 -14.26 10.12 6.60
N LYS A 164 -13.10 10.73 6.31
CA LYS A 164 -11.89 10.05 5.83
C LYS A 164 -10.94 9.64 6.96
N LYS A 165 -11.26 9.98 8.21
CA LYS A 165 -10.46 9.62 9.37
C LYS A 165 -10.96 8.34 10.03
N PHE A 166 -9.99 7.56 10.52
CA PHE A 166 -10.17 6.40 11.40
C PHE A 166 -9.00 6.37 12.39
N GLU A 167 -9.08 5.55 13.43
CA GLU A 167 -8.02 5.40 14.42
C GLU A 167 -7.50 3.97 14.41
N ILE A 168 -6.17 3.83 14.44
CA ILE A 168 -5.50 2.60 14.83
C ILE A 168 -4.96 2.83 16.23
N TRP A 169 -5.40 2.03 17.20
CA TRP A 169 -4.93 2.14 18.57
C TRP A 169 -4.24 0.85 19.00
N TYR A 170 -3.37 0.94 20.00
CA TYR A 170 -2.53 -0.15 20.48
C TYR A 170 -2.56 -0.22 22.01
N ASN A 171 -2.44 -1.43 22.57
CA ASN A 171 -2.45 -1.69 24.02
C ASN A 171 -3.58 -0.96 24.77
N ALA A 172 -4.84 -1.33 24.50
CA ALA A 172 -6.00 -0.71 25.17
C ALA A 172 -6.00 0.84 25.11
N ARG A 173 -5.64 1.38 23.94
CA ARG A 173 -5.57 2.82 23.64
C ARG A 173 -4.52 3.57 24.49
N GLU A 174 -3.45 2.91 24.93
CA GLU A 174 -2.24 3.60 25.40
C GLU A 174 -1.63 4.43 24.28
N GLU A 175 -1.64 3.86 23.07
CA GLU A 175 -1.27 4.55 21.85
C GLU A 175 -2.46 4.68 20.90
N VAL A 176 -2.63 5.86 20.32
CA VAL A 176 -3.72 6.14 19.36
C VAL A 176 -3.13 6.91 18.18
N TYR A 177 -3.31 6.36 16.99
CA TYR A 177 -2.91 6.93 15.71
C TYR A 177 -4.16 7.29 14.93
N ILE A 178 -4.43 8.59 14.78
CA ILE A 178 -5.54 9.08 13.95
C ILE A 178 -5.04 9.16 12.52
N VAL A 179 -5.58 8.33 11.64
CA VAL A 179 -5.16 8.18 10.25
C VAL A 179 -6.20 8.84 9.35
N GLN A 180 -5.78 9.80 8.52
CA GLN A 180 -6.62 10.41 7.49
C GLN A 180 -6.25 9.87 6.12
N ALA A 181 -7.19 9.16 5.51
CA ALA A 181 -7.08 8.65 4.15
C ALA A 181 -7.26 9.76 3.10
N PRO A 182 -6.72 9.58 1.88
CA PRO A 182 -6.95 10.52 0.78
C PRO A 182 -8.44 10.62 0.40
N THR A 183 -9.17 9.49 0.43
CA THR A 183 -10.61 9.42 0.13
C THR A 183 -11.36 8.52 1.13
N PRO A 184 -12.70 8.65 1.25
CA PRO A 184 -13.52 7.79 2.09
C PRO A 184 -13.45 6.31 1.70
N GLU A 185 -13.32 6.01 0.40
CA GLU A 185 -13.23 4.64 -0.13
C GLU A 185 -11.93 3.97 0.29
N VAL A 186 -10.82 4.72 0.29
CA VAL A 186 -9.55 4.23 0.81
C VAL A 186 -9.66 3.94 2.30
N LYS A 187 -10.26 4.85 3.09
CA LYS A 187 -10.55 4.58 4.51
C LYS A 187 -11.36 3.29 4.68
N ALA A 188 -12.48 3.15 3.98
CA ALA A 188 -13.36 2.00 4.10
C ALA A 188 -12.63 0.69 3.79
N THR A 189 -11.80 0.70 2.74
CA THR A 189 -10.95 -0.44 2.37
C THR A 189 -9.97 -0.80 3.49
N TRP A 190 -9.26 0.19 4.07
CA TRP A 190 -8.34 -0.02 5.18
C TRP A 190 -9.04 -0.56 6.44
N VAL A 191 -10.18 0.02 6.80
CA VAL A 191 -10.97 -0.42 7.95
C VAL A 191 -11.44 -1.86 7.78
N ASN A 192 -11.96 -2.21 6.60
CA ASN A 192 -12.42 -3.56 6.31
C ASN A 192 -11.27 -4.58 6.35
N GLU A 193 -10.12 -4.25 5.80
CA GLU A 193 -8.99 -5.17 5.78
C GLU A 193 -8.38 -5.37 7.18
N ILE A 194 -8.24 -4.31 7.98
CA ILE A 194 -7.82 -4.43 9.38
C ILE A 194 -8.80 -5.31 10.16
N ARG A 195 -10.12 -5.14 9.97
CA ARG A 195 -11.13 -5.99 10.62
C ARG A 195 -10.99 -7.45 10.28
N LYS A 196 -10.74 -7.79 9.02
CA LYS A 196 -10.52 -9.17 8.59
C LYS A 196 -9.32 -9.82 9.28
N VAL A 197 -8.27 -9.04 9.59
CA VAL A 197 -7.08 -9.55 10.30
C VAL A 197 -7.33 -9.70 11.80
N LEU A 198 -8.20 -8.87 12.38
CA LEU A 198 -8.55 -8.92 13.80
C LEU A 198 -9.63 -9.98 14.13
N THR A 199 -10.23 -10.62 13.12
CA THR A 199 -11.25 -11.67 13.26
C THR A 199 -10.61 -13.03 13.13
#